data_AF-A0A6G6J5F0-F1
#
_entry.id   AF-A0A6G6J5F0-F1
#
_cell.length_a   1.000
_cell.length_b   1.000
_cell.length_c   1.000
_cell.angle_alpha   90.00
_cell.angle_beta   90.00
_cell.angle_gamma   90.00
#
_symmetry.space_group_name_H-M   'P 1'
#
loop_
_entity.id
_entity.type
_entity.pdbx_description
1 polymer ?
#
loop_
_entity_poly.entity_id
_entity_poly.type
_entity_poly.pdbx_seq_one_letter_code
_entity_poly.pdbx_strand_id
1 'polypeptide(L)' 'MSGLSDVRLTLYQQELLEIPGTRVAPREHGESRWQQFWRRVRTRKQLLELSDEQLRDIGISREQAKLEAMRPFWRC' A
#
# COMPACT_ATOMS: atom_id res chain seq x y z
N MET A 1 26.80 -6.69 -38.63
CA MET A 1 26.64 -5.21 -38.69
C MET A 1 25.37 -4.81 -37.97
N SER A 2 25.47 -4.42 -36.69
CA SER A 2 24.51 -3.53 -36.00
C SER A 2 24.93 -3.35 -34.51
N GLY A 3 26.12 -2.79 -34.29
CA GLY A 3 26.62 -2.41 -32.95
C GLY A 3 26.14 -1.03 -32.51
N LEU A 4 24.81 -0.84 -32.39
CA LEU A 4 24.21 0.46 -32.05
C LEU A 4 23.23 0.41 -30.85
N SER A 5 23.06 -0.74 -30.19
CA SER A 5 22.17 -0.87 -29.02
C SER A 5 22.85 -0.56 -27.68
N ASP A 6 24.17 -0.74 -27.56
CA ASP A 6 24.86 -0.58 -26.28
C ASP A 6 25.01 0.88 -25.83
N VAL A 7 25.19 1.80 -26.78
CA VAL A 7 25.41 3.23 -26.44
C VAL A 7 24.15 3.90 -25.91
N ARG A 8 22.95 3.47 -26.36
CA ARG A 8 21.70 4.02 -25.82
C ARG A 8 21.39 3.49 -24.42
N LEU A 9 21.79 2.27 -24.11
CA LEU A 9 21.61 1.69 -22.77
C LEU A 9 22.51 2.37 -21.74
N THR A 10 23.76 2.68 -22.10
CA THR A 10 24.68 3.39 -21.21
C THR A 10 24.24 4.83 -20.93
N LEU A 11 23.71 5.53 -21.94
CA LEU A 11 23.14 6.88 -21.78
C LEU A 11 21.87 6.89 -20.93
N TYR A 12 20.94 5.95 -21.14
CA TYR A 12 19.75 5.80 -20.30
C TYR A 12 20.10 5.47 -18.84
N GLN A 13 21.14 4.67 -18.63
CA GLN A 13 21.61 4.32 -17.29
C GLN A 13 22.20 5.53 -16.55
N GLN A 14 22.88 6.44 -17.25
CA GLN A 14 23.37 7.69 -16.66
C GLN A 14 22.21 8.62 -16.29
N GLU A 15 21.23 8.81 -17.17
CA GLU A 15 20.03 9.62 -16.85
C GLU A 15 19.22 9.04 -15.67
N LEU A 16 19.14 7.71 -15.53
CA LEU A 16 18.44 7.06 -14.41
C LEU A 16 19.15 7.26 -13.07
N LEU A 17 20.47 7.38 -13.08
CA LEU A 17 21.30 7.65 -11.90
C LEU A 17 21.34 9.15 -11.53
N GLU A 18 21.05 10.02 -12.50
CA GLU A 18 20.95 11.47 -12.31
C GLU A 18 19.57 11.95 -11.87
N ILE A 19 18.54 11.10 -11.90
CA ILE A 19 17.31 11.36 -11.14
C ILE A 19 17.78 11.53 -9.69
N PRO A 20 17.62 12.72 -9.07
CA PRO A 20 17.91 12.87 -7.66
C PRO A 20 16.97 11.90 -6.96
N GLY A 21 17.52 10.73 -6.63
CA GLY A 21 16.75 9.60 -6.14
C GLY A 21 15.88 10.16 -5.06
N THR A 22 14.55 10.11 -5.26
CA THR A 22 13.59 10.52 -4.26
C THR A 22 14.11 9.89 -2.99
N ARG A 23 14.71 10.71 -2.11
CA ARG A 23 15.33 10.21 -0.89
C ARG A 23 14.12 9.73 -0.12
N VAL A 24 13.78 8.46 -0.31
CA VAL A 24 12.82 7.77 0.52
C VAL A 24 13.48 7.92 1.87
N ALA A 25 12.95 8.84 2.66
CA ALA A 25 13.49 9.14 3.96
C ALA A 25 13.78 7.80 4.66
N PRO A 26 14.88 7.67 5.40
CA PRO A 26 15.11 6.48 6.21
C PRO A 26 13.80 6.19 6.93
N ARG A 27 13.26 4.97 6.79
CA ARG A 27 11.95 4.65 7.38
C ARG A 27 12.11 4.76 8.89
N GLU A 28 11.79 5.94 9.42
CA GLU A 28 11.78 6.27 10.84
C GLU A 28 10.95 5.17 11.53
N HIS A 29 11.61 4.31 12.32
CA HIS A 29 11.04 3.15 13.04
C HIS A 29 9.70 2.67 12.46
N GLY A 30 9.75 1.99 11.32
CA GLY A 30 8.52 1.49 10.67
C GLY A 30 7.64 0.77 11.68
N GLU A 31 6.32 1.09 11.68
CA GLU A 31 5.34 0.54 12.61
C GLU A 31 5.63 -0.94 12.88
N SER A 32 5.77 -1.32 14.16
CA SER A 32 6.10 -2.71 14.48
C SER A 32 5.03 -3.63 13.88
N ARG A 33 5.40 -4.85 13.51
CA ARG A 33 4.43 -5.82 12.98
C ARG A 33 3.23 -6.01 13.92
N TRP A 34 3.47 -5.82 15.22
CA TRP A 34 2.45 -5.83 16.28
C TRP A 34 1.53 -4.60 16.25
N GLN A 35 2.07 -3.40 16.03
CA GLN A 35 1.27 -2.17 15.87
C GLN A 35 0.40 -2.26 14.61
N GLN A 36 0.97 -2.71 13.49
CA GLN A 36 0.21 -2.95 12.25
C GLN A 36 -0.90 -3.99 12.45
N PHE A 37 -0.63 -5.04 13.22
CA PHE A 37 -1.62 -6.04 13.59
C PHE A 37 -2.80 -5.41 14.35
N TRP A 38 -2.54 -4.70 15.44
CA TRP A 38 -3.60 -4.07 16.24
C TRP A 38 -4.38 -3.03 15.45
N ARG A 39 -3.69 -2.26 14.60
CA ARG A 39 -4.33 -1.31 13.69
C ARG A 39 -5.32 -2.01 12.76
N ARG A 40 -4.92 -3.09 12.09
CA ARG A 40 -5.80 -3.86 11.19
C ARG A 40 -7.01 -4.45 11.92
N VAL A 41 -6.82 -4.98 13.12
CA VAL A 41 -7.92 -5.50 13.94
C VAL A 41 -8.90 -4.39 14.30
N ARG A 42 -8.41 -3.22 14.73
CA ARG A 42 -9.24 -2.08 15.09
C ARG A 42 -10.03 -1.55 13.89
N THR A 43 -9.36 -1.30 12.76
CA THR A 43 -10.02 -0.73 11.58
C THR A 43 -11.08 -1.66 11.01
N ARG A 44 -10.86 -2.97 11.04
CA ARG A 44 -11.85 -3.95 10.59
C ARG A 44 -13.07 -4.04 11.52
N LYS A 45 -12.86 -3.96 12.84
CA LYS A 45 -13.98 -3.89 13.80
C LYS A 45 -14.79 -2.60 13.64
N GLN A 46 -14.12 -1.48 13.36
CA GLN A 46 -14.81 -0.20 13.13
C GLN A 46 -15.82 -0.29 11.98
N LEU A 47 -15.54 -1.06 10.92
CA LEU A 47 -16.51 -1.27 9.83
C LEU A 47 -17.84 -1.91 10.31
N LEU A 48 -17.80 -2.71 11.38
CA LEU A 48 -19.01 -3.29 11.98
C LEU A 48 -19.78 -2.29 12.87
N GLU A 49 -19.09 -1.29 13.41
CA GLU A 49 -19.65 -0.26 14.30
C GLU A 49 -20.34 0.88 13.53
N LEU A 50 -20.02 1.06 12.25
CA LEU A 50 -20.62 2.11 11.40
C LEU A 50 -22.10 1.86 11.10
N SER A 51 -22.88 2.93 10.94
CA SER A 51 -24.27 2.87 10.48
C SER A 51 -24.37 2.55 8.98
N ASP A 52 -25.54 2.12 8.49
CA ASP A 52 -25.72 1.82 7.05
C ASP A 52 -25.54 3.06 6.18
N GLU A 53 -25.87 4.26 6.69
CA GLU A 53 -25.63 5.54 6.02
C GLU A 53 -24.12 5.81 5.87
N GLN A 54 -23.37 5.66 6.94
CA GLN A 54 -21.91 5.87 6.92
C GLN A 54 -21.20 4.86 6.01
N LEU A 55 -21.67 3.61 5.97
CA LEU A 55 -21.14 2.63 5.03
C LEU A 55 -21.43 3.00 3.57
N ARG A 56 -22.62 3.55 3.29
CA ARG A 56 -22.99 4.06 1.97
C ARG A 56 -22.13 5.25 1.55
N ASP A 57 -21.78 6.14 2.47
CA ASP A 57 -20.89 7.26 2.20
C ASP A 57 -19.47 6.80 1.79
N ILE A 58 -19.01 5.68 2.34
CA ILE A 58 -17.72 5.03 1.99
C ILE A 58 -17.87 4.15 0.72
N GLY A 59 -19.09 3.93 0.25
CA GLY A 59 -19.37 3.13 -0.94
C GLY A 59 -19.30 1.61 -0.71
N ILE A 60 -19.44 1.14 0.53
CA ILE A 60 -19.42 -0.29 0.86
C ILE A 60 -20.76 -0.76 1.41
N SER A 61 -21.15 -1.99 1.09
CA SER A 61 -22.37 -2.58 1.64
C SER A 61 -22.15 -3.17 3.04
N ARG A 62 -23.22 -3.33 3.81
CA ARG A 62 -23.18 -4.00 5.13
C ARG A 62 -22.58 -5.41 5.04
N GLU A 63 -22.85 -6.11 3.95
CA GLU A 63 -22.32 -7.45 3.71
C GLU A 63 -20.82 -7.43 3.41
N GLN A 64 -20.36 -6.47 2.60
CA GLN A 64 -18.93 -6.26 2.35
C GLN A 64 -18.18 -5.87 3.64
N ALA A 65 -18.78 -5.03 4.50
CA ALA A 65 -18.21 -4.68 5.79
C ALA A 65 -18.05 -5.93 6.70
N LYS A 66 -19.04 -6.84 6.70
CA LYS A 66 -18.95 -8.11 7.42
C LYS A 66 -17.87 -9.02 6.84
N LEU A 67 -17.80 -9.16 5.52
CA LEU A 67 -16.76 -9.95 4.86
C LEU A 67 -15.36 -9.41 5.18
N GLU A 68 -15.17 -8.09 5.11
CA GLU A 68 -13.89 -7.45 5.45
C GLU A 68 -13.54 -7.62 6.93
N ALA A 69 -14.53 -7.56 7.83
CA ALA A 69 -14.32 -7.82 9.26
C ALA A 69 -13.97 -9.29 9.56
N MET A 70 -14.50 -10.23 8.77
CA MET A 70 -14.22 -11.67 8.89
C MET A 70 -12.92 -12.10 8.19
N ARG A 71 -12.26 -11.22 7.42
CA ARG A 71 -11.03 -11.58 6.70
C ARG A 71 -9.93 -11.98 7.67
N PRO A 72 -9.26 -13.13 7.42
CA PRO A 72 -8.15 -13.56 8.26
C PRO A 72 -7.05 -12.52 8.27
N PHE A 73 -6.52 -12.21 9.46
CA PHE A 73 -5.63 -11.07 9.69
C PHE A 73 -4.31 -11.12 8.90
N TRP A 74 -3.90 -12.31 8.43
CA TRP A 74 -2.66 -12.53 7.68
C TRP A 74 -2.79 -12.32 6.16
N ARG A 75 -4.00 -12.14 5.62
CA ARG A 75 -4.17 -11.77 4.21
C ARG A 75 -4.33 -10.26 4.09
N CYS A 76 -3.43 -9.66 3.29
CA CYS A 76 -3.58 -8.31 2.75
C CYS A 76 -4.25 -8.45 1.38
#